data_AF-A0A183SSF2-F1
#
_entry.id   AF-A0A183SSF2-F1
#
_cell.length_a   1.000
_cell.length_b   1.000
_cell.length_c   1.000
_cell.angle_alpha   90.00
_cell.angle_beta   90.00
_cell.angle_gamma   90.00
#
_symmetry.space_group_name_H-M   'P 1'
#
loop_
_entity.id
_entity.type
_entity.pdbx_description
1 polymer ?
#
loop_
_entity_poly.entity_id
_entity_poly.type
_entity_poly.pdbx_seq_one_letter_code
_entity_poly.pdbx_strand_id
1 'polypeptide(L)'
;MDVTNAPACKPRSAEHQSLSDPLVLNRFITATERLLSWLEALNAPFEAAIENGDDSNVTTAPQRAVCVSRLDHAWLRVTEVSSFPRGDKRPTLATARCCAAKNRSQDCVPYDMNRVVLRSLKEDYINASHMDFISTLGDWCPRYILTQAPLCNTVADFWTMIFEQGCEVVALLLPLRAQTISSISTLPSSVDPISGLAEALKRRLPPSHCLLWKSEYHII
;
A
#
# COMPACT_ATOMS: atom_id res chain seq x y z
N MET A 1 39.68 -39.79 13.45
CA MET A 1 39.12 -39.23 14.70
C MET A 1 39.49 -37.76 14.62
N ASP A 2 38.62 -36.81 14.29
CA ASP A 2 37.21 -36.71 14.66
C ASP A 2 36.32 -36.17 13.54
N VAL A 3 35.12 -36.74 13.53
CA VAL A 3 33.98 -36.44 12.69
C VAL A 3 33.05 -35.58 13.54
N THR A 4 32.57 -34.48 12.95
CA THR A 4 31.35 -33.71 13.31
C THR A 4 31.22 -33.18 14.73
N ASN A 5 31.27 -31.85 14.87
CA ASN A 5 30.50 -31.17 15.90
C ASN A 5 29.87 -29.90 15.30
N ALA A 6 28.76 -30.10 14.58
CA ALA A 6 27.86 -29.02 14.21
C ALA A 6 26.93 -28.76 15.42
N PRO A 7 26.67 -27.50 15.81
CA PRO A 7 25.78 -27.22 16.93
C PRO A 7 24.36 -27.69 16.58
N ALA A 8 23.80 -28.52 17.46
CA ALA A 8 22.44 -29.04 17.35
C ALA A 8 21.44 -27.89 17.20
N CYS A 9 20.74 -27.87 16.06
CA CYS A 9 19.62 -26.98 15.84
C CYS A 9 18.54 -27.31 16.87
N LYS A 10 18.25 -26.39 17.80
CA LYS A 10 17.13 -26.54 18.74
C LYS A 10 15.86 -26.79 17.92
N PRO A 11 15.02 -27.77 18.28
CA PRO A 11 13.74 -27.95 17.61
C PRO A 11 12.96 -26.64 17.70
N ARG A 12 12.50 -26.13 16.55
CA ARG A 12 11.53 -25.03 16.51
C ARG A 12 10.37 -25.46 17.41
N SER A 13 10.18 -24.71 18.50
CA SER A 13 9.02 -24.84 19.37
C SER A 13 7.76 -24.89 18.51
N ALA A 14 6.91 -25.88 18.78
CA ALA A 14 5.67 -26.16 18.07
C ALA A 14 4.95 -24.86 17.68
N GLU A 15 4.59 -24.76 16.40
CA GLU A 15 3.68 -23.73 15.91
C GLU A 15 2.41 -23.75 16.76
N HIS A 16 2.24 -22.75 17.62
CA HIS A 16 0.95 -22.51 18.26
C HIS A 16 -0.03 -22.20 17.11
N GLN A 17 -0.86 -23.17 16.74
CA GLN A 17 -2.01 -22.94 15.88
C GLN A 17 -2.86 -21.87 16.56
N SER A 18 -2.79 -20.63 16.08
CA SER A 18 -3.25 -19.45 16.82
C SER A 18 -4.77 -19.44 17.06
N LEU A 19 -5.50 -20.36 16.43
CA LEU A 19 -6.96 -20.49 16.49
C LEU A 19 -7.41 -21.72 17.30
N SER A 20 -6.50 -22.48 17.93
CA SER A 20 -6.88 -23.60 18.79
C SER A 20 -7.49 -23.13 20.12
N ASP A 21 -7.16 -21.93 20.57
CA ASP A 21 -7.74 -21.32 21.77
C ASP A 21 -9.17 -20.81 21.46
N PRO A 22 -10.20 -21.32 22.14
CA PRO A 22 -11.58 -20.89 21.92
C PRO A 22 -11.81 -19.39 22.14
N LEU A 23 -11.03 -18.71 23.01
CA LEU A 23 -11.16 -17.26 23.22
C LEU A 23 -10.64 -16.47 22.02
N VAL A 24 -9.54 -16.92 21.41
CA VAL A 24 -8.99 -16.31 20.20
C VAL A 24 -9.88 -16.60 19.00
N LEU A 25 -10.35 -17.85 18.86
CA LEU A 25 -11.26 -18.26 17.81
C LEU A 25 -12.57 -17.49 17.85
N ASN A 26 -13.21 -17.38 19.02
CA ASN A 26 -14.47 -16.64 19.14
C ASN A 26 -14.29 -15.15 18.83
N ARG A 27 -13.18 -14.53 19.25
CA ARG A 27 -12.89 -13.13 18.88
C ARG A 27 -12.72 -12.98 17.38
N PHE A 28 -12.02 -13.91 16.74
CA PHE A 28 -11.87 -13.94 15.29
C PHE A 28 -13.22 -14.09 14.59
N ILE A 29 -14.03 -15.07 14.96
CA ILE A 29 -15.38 -15.30 14.42
C ILE A 29 -16.24 -14.04 14.54
N THR A 30 -16.34 -13.44 15.73
CA THR A 30 -17.13 -12.23 15.96
C THR A 30 -16.63 -11.06 15.10
N ALA A 31 -15.31 -10.90 14.92
CA ALA A 31 -14.76 -9.86 14.06
C ALA A 31 -15.12 -10.10 12.58
N THR A 32 -15.06 -11.35 12.12
CA THR A 32 -15.44 -11.74 10.77
C THR A 32 -16.94 -11.53 10.51
N GLU A 33 -17.80 -11.94 11.43
CA GLU A 33 -19.25 -11.72 11.33
C GLU A 33 -19.58 -10.23 11.25
N ARG A 34 -18.96 -9.41 12.10
CA ARG A 34 -19.12 -7.95 12.05
C ARG A 34 -18.70 -7.36 10.71
N LEU A 35 -17.59 -7.86 10.15
CA LEU A 35 -17.13 -7.43 8.83
C LEU A 35 -18.13 -7.82 7.75
N LEU A 36 -18.62 -9.06 7.74
CA LEU A 36 -19.61 -9.53 6.77
C LEU A 36 -20.90 -8.71 6.82
N SER A 37 -21.46 -8.52 8.02
CA SER A 37 -22.64 -7.67 8.20
C SER A 37 -22.38 -6.22 7.78
N TRP A 38 -21.16 -5.71 7.95
CA TRP A 38 -20.79 -4.38 7.45
C TRP A 38 -20.75 -4.34 5.92
N LEU A 39 -20.15 -5.34 5.28
CA LEU A 39 -20.06 -5.47 3.82
C LEU A 39 -21.44 -5.58 3.16
N GLU A 40 -22.34 -6.39 3.72
CA GLU A 40 -23.71 -6.56 3.21
C GLU A 40 -24.52 -5.26 3.24
N ALA A 41 -24.24 -4.39 4.20
CA ALA A 41 -24.94 -3.14 4.39
C ALA A 41 -24.16 -1.90 3.88
N LEU A 42 -23.11 -2.06 3.07
CA LEU A 42 -22.29 -0.95 2.57
C LEU A 42 -23.11 0.17 1.90
N ASN A 43 -24.09 -0.23 1.08
CA ASN A 43 -24.95 0.68 0.32
C ASN A 43 -26.23 1.07 1.09
N ALA A 44 -26.43 0.55 2.30
CA ALA A 44 -27.56 0.92 3.13
C ALA A 44 -27.42 2.39 3.57
N PRO A 45 -28.54 3.12 3.77
CA PRO A 45 -28.49 4.48 4.27
C PRO A 45 -27.79 4.52 5.63
N PHE A 46 -26.89 5.48 5.80
CA PHE A 46 -26.29 5.79 7.08
C PHE A 46 -27.31 6.57 7.91
N GLU A 47 -28.02 5.88 8.80
CA GLU A 47 -28.84 6.53 9.80
C GLU A 47 -27.95 7.14 10.88
N ALA A 48 -27.58 8.41 10.70
CA ALA A 48 -27.07 9.20 11.81
C ALA A 48 -28.17 9.24 12.87
N ALA A 49 -27.87 8.78 14.09
CA ALA A 49 -28.79 8.92 15.21
C ALA A 49 -29.18 10.41 15.30
N ILE A 50 -30.44 10.72 15.00
CA ILE A 50 -31.00 12.03 15.31
C ILE A 50 -31.00 12.09 16.83
N GLU A 51 -30.07 12.85 17.41
CA GLU A 51 -30.27 13.35 18.77
C GLU A 51 -31.57 14.16 18.72
N ASN A 52 -32.61 13.64 19.37
CA ASN A 52 -33.88 14.34 19.55
C ASN A 52 -33.61 15.57 20.42
N GLY A 53 -33.14 16.65 19.78
CA GLY A 53 -33.12 17.99 20.34
C GLY A 53 -34.55 18.52 20.34
N ASP A 54 -35.15 18.44 21.53
CA ASP A 54 -36.29 19.19 22.06
C ASP A 54 -37.21 19.91 21.05
N ASP A 55 -38.45 19.45 20.98
CA ASP A 55 -39.54 20.03 20.19
C ASP A 55 -39.82 21.49 20.60
N SER A 56 -39.47 22.46 19.76
CA SER A 56 -40.34 23.61 19.53
C SER A 56 -39.94 24.46 18.31
N ASN A 57 -40.82 24.39 17.30
CA ASN A 57 -41.05 25.36 16.23
C ASN A 57 -39.89 25.71 15.28
N VAL A 58 -40.00 25.26 14.02
CA VAL A 58 -40.12 26.15 12.85
C VAL A 58 -40.44 25.31 11.60
N THR A 59 -41.50 25.70 10.90
CA THR A 59 -41.88 25.21 9.58
C THR A 59 -40.79 25.59 8.56
N THR A 60 -40.03 24.64 8.05
CA THR A 60 -39.26 24.82 6.80
C THR A 60 -39.25 23.51 6.03
N ALA A 61 -39.49 23.59 4.73
CA ALA A 61 -39.69 22.49 3.79
C ALA A 61 -38.68 21.32 3.95
N PRO A 62 -39.05 20.07 3.60
CA PRO A 62 -38.13 18.94 3.70
C PRO A 62 -36.97 19.17 2.74
N GLN A 63 -35.86 19.68 3.26
CA GLN A 63 -34.58 19.61 2.59
C GLN A 63 -34.32 18.14 2.34
N ARG A 64 -34.32 17.76 1.06
CA ARG A 64 -34.08 16.41 0.56
C ARG A 64 -32.87 15.85 1.29
N ALA A 65 -33.10 15.03 2.33
CA ALA A 65 -32.03 14.37 3.05
C ALA A 65 -31.35 13.47 2.02
N VAL A 66 -30.16 13.85 1.58
CA VAL A 66 -29.34 13.00 0.74
C VAL A 66 -29.03 11.78 1.61
N CYS A 67 -29.62 10.64 1.28
CA CYS A 67 -29.31 9.39 1.97
C CYS A 67 -27.86 9.02 1.64
N VAL A 68 -26.94 9.38 2.51
CA VAL A 68 -25.53 9.02 2.39
C VAL A 68 -25.39 7.54 2.74
N SER A 69 -24.75 6.73 1.90
CA SER A 69 -24.55 5.32 2.22
C SER A 69 -23.52 5.16 3.35
N ARG A 70 -23.49 3.98 4.00
CA ARG A 70 -22.43 3.68 4.99
C ARG A 70 -21.04 3.74 4.36
N LEU A 71 -20.90 3.34 3.10
CA LEU A 71 -19.67 3.47 2.33
C LEU A 71 -19.27 4.94 2.13
N ASP A 72 -20.20 5.77 1.67
CA ASP A 72 -19.94 7.20 1.44
C ASP A 72 -19.54 7.89 2.75
N HIS A 73 -20.24 7.58 3.84
CA HIS A 73 -19.90 8.11 5.15
C HIS A 73 -18.51 7.63 5.62
N ALA A 74 -18.17 6.36 5.38
CA ALA A 74 -16.83 5.85 5.68
C ALA A 74 -15.75 6.55 4.84
N TRP A 75 -16.01 6.77 3.55
CA TRP A 75 -15.12 7.49 2.64
C TRP A 75 -14.92 8.96 3.04
N LEU A 76 -15.99 9.64 3.46
CA LEU A 76 -15.92 11.01 3.98
C LEU A 76 -14.99 11.10 5.19
N ARG A 77 -15.09 10.17 6.14
CA ARG A 77 -14.17 10.12 7.31
C ARG A 77 -12.71 9.95 6.89
N VAL A 78 -12.42 9.08 5.92
CA VAL A 78 -11.06 8.90 5.40
C VAL A 78 -10.55 10.19 4.76
N THR A 79 -11.39 10.84 3.96
CA THR A 79 -11.08 12.11 3.28
C THR A 79 -10.80 13.23 4.28
N GLU A 80 -11.62 13.31 5.35
CA GLU A 80 -11.44 14.26 6.45
C GLU A 80 -10.09 14.04 7.15
N VAL A 81 -9.79 12.79 7.54
CA VAL A 81 -8.52 12.45 8.19
C VAL A 81 -7.32 12.74 7.28
N SER A 82 -7.42 12.52 5.97
CA SER A 82 -6.35 12.86 5.03
C SER A 82 -6.14 14.36 4.85
N SER A 83 -7.22 15.16 4.97
CA SER A 83 -7.17 16.62 4.83
C SER A 83 -6.69 17.29 6.11
N PHE A 84 -7.02 16.68 7.25
CA PHE A 84 -6.70 17.15 8.60
C PHE A 84 -6.10 15.99 9.42
N PRO A 85 -4.82 15.64 9.18
CA PRO A 85 -4.16 14.60 9.96
C PRO A 85 -4.18 15.00 11.44
N ARG A 86 -4.61 14.06 12.30
CA ARG A 86 -4.76 14.28 13.75
C ARG A 86 -3.37 14.54 14.36
N GLY A 87 -3.05 15.82 14.59
CA GLY A 87 -1.79 16.29 15.18
C GLY A 87 -1.56 17.79 14.94
N ASP A 88 -0.70 18.43 15.74
CA ASP A 88 -0.51 19.89 15.73
C ASP A 88 0.10 20.47 14.44
N LYS A 89 0.61 19.62 13.52
CA LYS A 89 1.28 20.09 12.29
C LYS A 89 1.01 19.17 11.11
N ARG A 90 0.74 19.77 9.95
CA ARG A 90 0.64 19.05 8.67
C ARG A 90 2.00 18.40 8.33
N PRO A 91 2.02 17.14 7.87
CA PRO A 91 3.25 16.49 7.44
C PRO A 91 3.83 17.23 6.23
N THR A 92 5.16 17.34 6.19
CA THR A 92 5.87 18.09 5.16
C THR A 92 6.10 17.22 3.92
N LEU A 93 6.17 17.89 2.76
CA LEU A 93 6.42 17.30 1.44
C LEU A 93 7.64 17.95 0.76
N ALA A 94 8.55 18.55 1.54
CA ALA A 94 9.57 19.45 1.02
C ALA A 94 10.55 18.70 0.11
N THR A 95 11.02 17.54 0.55
CA THR A 95 11.98 16.72 -0.23
C THR A 95 11.36 16.30 -1.55
N ALA A 96 10.13 15.78 -1.51
CA ALA A 96 9.44 15.31 -2.70
C ALA A 96 9.18 16.43 -3.72
N ARG A 97 8.91 17.65 -3.24
CA ARG A 97 8.73 18.84 -4.09
C ARG A 97 10.05 19.33 -4.71
N CYS A 98 11.18 19.18 -4.01
CA CYS A 98 12.50 19.47 -4.57
C CYS A 98 12.92 18.49 -5.68
N CYS A 99 12.45 17.24 -5.60
CA CYS A 99 12.78 16.18 -6.56
C CYS A 99 11.65 15.89 -7.58
N ALA A 100 10.93 16.93 -8.03
CA ALA A 100 9.73 16.80 -8.87
C ALA A 100 9.92 15.93 -10.13
N ALA A 101 11.12 15.92 -10.74
CA ALA A 101 11.44 15.13 -11.93
C ALA A 101 11.47 13.61 -11.68
N LYS A 102 11.50 13.16 -10.41
CA LYS A 102 11.42 11.75 -10.03
C LYS A 102 9.98 11.30 -9.68
N ASN A 103 9.00 12.21 -9.74
CA ASN A 103 7.60 11.92 -9.42
C ASN A 103 6.78 11.70 -10.69
N ARG A 104 5.99 10.62 -10.72
CA ARG A 104 5.04 10.34 -11.80
C ARG A 104 3.84 11.29 -11.75
N SER A 105 3.37 11.62 -10.55
CA SER A 105 2.37 12.65 -10.29
C SER A 105 2.83 13.52 -9.12
N GLN A 106 2.57 14.83 -9.19
CA GLN A 106 2.86 15.75 -8.08
C GLN A 106 1.79 15.71 -6.99
N ASP A 107 0.61 15.16 -7.30
CA ASP A 107 -0.50 15.02 -6.33
C ASP A 107 -0.30 13.80 -5.42
N CYS A 108 0.55 12.86 -5.84
CA CYS A 108 0.85 11.63 -5.11
C CYS A 108 2.35 11.52 -4.85
N VAL A 109 2.77 12.03 -3.69
CA VAL A 109 4.16 12.10 -3.27
C VAL A 109 4.29 11.69 -1.79
N PRO A 110 5.45 11.12 -1.37
CA PRO A 110 5.63 10.65 -0.01
C PRO A 110 5.79 11.82 0.97
N TYR A 111 5.36 11.61 2.22
CA TYR A 111 5.66 12.55 3.30
C TYR A 111 7.13 12.44 3.72
N ASP A 112 7.73 13.57 4.12
CA ASP A 112 9.12 13.58 4.58
C ASP A 112 9.34 12.64 5.77
N MET A 113 8.31 12.46 6.61
CA MET A 113 8.36 11.64 7.82
C MET A 113 8.35 10.13 7.56
N ASN A 114 7.79 9.68 6.43
CA ASN A 114 7.66 8.25 6.12
C ASN A 114 8.22 7.85 4.75
N ARG A 115 8.92 8.75 4.04
CA ARG A 115 9.57 8.44 2.77
C ARG A 115 10.65 7.38 2.95
N VAL A 116 10.88 6.60 1.90
CA VAL A 116 12.08 5.77 1.82
C VAL A 116 13.28 6.64 1.48
N VAL A 117 14.40 6.43 2.18
CA VAL A 117 15.66 7.18 1.99
C VAL A 117 16.70 6.22 1.43
N LEU A 118 17.23 6.53 0.25
CA LEU A 118 18.29 5.74 -0.39
C LEU A 118 19.65 6.14 0.19
N ARG A 119 20.36 5.21 0.81
CA ARG A 119 21.59 5.52 1.56
C ARG A 119 22.85 5.42 0.71
N SER A 120 22.84 4.57 -0.31
CA SER A 120 24.00 4.32 -1.17
C SER A 120 24.16 5.30 -2.33
N LEU A 121 23.15 6.13 -2.60
CA LEU A 121 23.15 7.09 -3.71
C LEU A 121 23.46 8.51 -3.23
N LYS A 122 23.94 9.34 -4.17
CA LYS A 122 24.14 10.78 -3.94
C LYS A 122 22.80 11.50 -3.69
N GLU A 123 21.78 11.11 -4.45
CA GLU A 123 20.42 11.59 -4.31
C GLU A 123 19.62 10.57 -3.50
N ASP A 124 19.14 10.96 -2.32
CA ASP A 124 18.50 10.05 -1.36
C ASP A 124 16.99 9.83 -1.62
N TYR A 125 16.47 10.44 -2.69
CA TYR A 125 15.04 10.49 -2.98
C TYR A 125 14.58 9.45 -4.00
N ILE A 126 13.55 8.71 -3.61
CA ILE A 126 12.65 7.93 -4.45
C ILE A 126 11.20 8.19 -4.01
N ASN A 127 10.25 8.20 -4.95
CA ASN A 127 8.82 8.31 -4.62
C ASN A 127 8.31 6.96 -4.06
N ALA A 128 8.55 6.77 -2.77
CA ALA A 128 8.10 5.62 -1.99
C ALA A 128 7.91 6.01 -0.52
N SER A 129 6.96 5.37 0.15
CA SER A 129 6.67 5.54 1.58
C SER A 129 6.65 4.20 2.30
N HIS A 130 7.22 4.18 3.50
CA HIS A 130 6.98 3.13 4.47
C HIS A 130 5.54 3.20 4.98
N MET A 131 4.88 2.05 5.02
CA MET A 131 3.61 1.88 5.72
C MET A 131 3.84 0.99 6.94
N ASP A 132 3.60 1.56 8.11
CA ASP A 132 3.77 0.87 9.38
C ASP A 132 2.39 0.52 9.96
N PHE A 133 2.14 -0.78 10.07
CA PHE A 133 0.96 -1.31 10.72
C PHE A 133 1.28 -2.01 12.04
N ILE A 134 2.54 -2.03 12.49
CA ILE A 134 2.95 -2.78 13.69
C ILE A 134 2.13 -2.33 14.91
N SER A 135 1.87 -1.03 15.04
CA SER A 135 1.06 -0.46 16.12
C SER A 135 -0.41 -0.94 16.14
N THR A 136 -0.92 -1.41 14.99
CA THR A 136 -2.34 -1.77 14.79
C THR A 136 -2.53 -3.27 14.61
N LEU A 137 -1.62 -3.94 13.91
CA LEU A 137 -1.69 -5.34 13.51
C LEU A 137 -0.67 -6.22 14.24
N GLY A 138 0.28 -5.67 15.00
CA GLY A 138 1.27 -6.43 15.77
C GLY A 138 2.55 -6.81 15.01
N ASP A 139 3.49 -7.43 15.72
CA ASP A 139 4.85 -7.74 15.24
C ASP A 139 4.92 -8.73 14.08
N TRP A 140 3.84 -9.50 13.85
CA TRP A 140 3.72 -10.43 12.73
C TRP A 140 3.34 -9.76 11.41
N CYS A 141 2.93 -8.48 11.44
CA CYS A 141 2.58 -7.76 10.21
C CYS A 141 3.84 -7.47 9.39
N PRO A 142 3.87 -7.84 8.08
CA PRO A 142 4.96 -7.45 7.22
C PRO A 142 5.08 -5.92 7.14
N ARG A 143 6.30 -5.43 6.92
CA ARG A 143 6.54 -4.04 6.58
C ARG A 143 6.21 -3.84 5.10
N TYR A 144 5.40 -2.83 4.80
CA TYR A 144 5.04 -2.51 3.43
C TYR A 144 5.75 -1.24 2.97
N ILE A 145 6.10 -1.23 1.68
CA ILE A 145 6.56 -0.03 0.99
C ILE A 145 5.58 0.21 -0.14
N LEU A 146 4.90 1.35 -0.11
CA LEU A 146 4.15 1.83 -1.26
C LEU A 146 5.06 2.66 -2.14
N THR A 147 5.01 2.42 -3.44
CA THR A 147 5.78 3.18 -4.41
C THR A 147 5.02 3.30 -5.73
N GLN A 148 5.29 4.39 -6.45
CA GLN A 148 4.83 4.52 -7.83
C GLN A 148 5.48 3.46 -8.73
N ALA A 149 4.86 3.22 -9.89
CA ALA A 149 5.53 2.50 -10.96
C ALA A 149 6.81 3.25 -11.39
N PRO A 150 7.99 2.58 -11.44
CA PRO A 150 9.25 3.21 -11.79
C PRO A 150 9.15 3.98 -13.12
N LEU A 151 9.83 5.12 -13.17
CA LEU A 151 10.01 5.92 -14.38
C LEU A 151 11.33 5.50 -15.03
N CYS A 152 11.52 5.82 -16.31
CA CYS A 152 12.76 5.51 -17.02
C CYS A 152 14.01 6.05 -16.30
N ASN A 153 13.92 7.21 -15.65
CA ASN A 153 15.00 7.85 -14.90
C ASN A 153 15.11 7.39 -13.44
N THR A 154 14.18 6.57 -12.92
CA THR A 154 14.19 6.11 -11.52
C THR A 154 14.28 4.58 -11.38
N VAL A 155 14.49 3.84 -12.47
CA VAL A 155 14.62 2.37 -12.38
C VAL A 155 15.82 1.95 -11.53
N ALA A 156 16.95 2.65 -11.64
CA ALA A 156 18.12 2.37 -10.81
C ALA A 156 17.84 2.62 -9.32
N ASP A 157 17.17 3.73 -9.00
CA ASP A 157 16.74 4.09 -7.66
C ASP A 157 15.80 3.01 -7.08
N PHE A 158 14.88 2.49 -7.89
CA PHE A 158 13.93 1.43 -7.50
C PHE A 158 14.61 0.12 -7.13
N TRP A 159 15.60 -0.33 -7.93
CA TRP A 159 16.35 -1.54 -7.58
C TRP A 159 17.25 -1.33 -6.36
N THR A 160 17.81 -0.14 -6.23
CA THR A 160 18.57 0.23 -5.03
C THR A 160 17.68 0.17 -3.79
N MET A 161 16.46 0.69 -3.87
CA MET A 161 15.46 0.57 -2.81
C MET A 161 15.19 -0.89 -2.45
N ILE A 162 14.86 -1.74 -3.43
CA ILE A 162 14.56 -3.15 -3.20
C ILE A 162 15.71 -3.84 -2.46
N PHE A 163 16.94 -3.59 -2.91
CA PHE A 163 18.13 -4.18 -2.32
C PHE A 163 18.39 -3.67 -0.90
N GLU A 164 18.38 -2.35 -0.68
CA GLU A 164 18.62 -1.75 0.64
C GLU A 164 17.56 -2.12 1.67
N GLN A 165 16.31 -2.29 1.23
CA GLN A 165 15.18 -2.61 2.11
C GLN A 165 14.99 -4.11 2.33
N GLY A 166 15.71 -4.96 1.57
CA GLY A 166 15.59 -6.42 1.64
C GLY A 166 14.21 -6.90 1.20
N CYS A 167 13.61 -6.28 0.18
CA CYS A 167 12.30 -6.68 -0.30
C CYS A 167 12.36 -8.06 -0.98
N GLU A 168 11.56 -9.01 -0.50
CA GLU A 168 11.47 -10.35 -1.09
C GLU A 168 10.35 -10.48 -2.12
N VAL A 169 9.30 -9.67 -1.98
CA VAL A 169 8.10 -9.72 -2.82
C VAL A 169 7.80 -8.33 -3.37
N VAL A 170 7.50 -8.27 -4.68
CA VAL A 170 7.06 -7.06 -5.38
C VAL A 170 5.72 -7.38 -6.05
N ALA A 171 4.66 -6.70 -5.61
CA ALA A 171 3.32 -6.80 -6.22
C ALA A 171 3.07 -5.58 -7.12
N LEU A 172 2.63 -5.83 -8.36
CA LEU A 172 2.33 -4.78 -9.34
C LEU A 172 0.83 -4.72 -9.62
N LEU A 173 0.18 -3.63 -9.21
CA LEU A 173 -1.26 -3.44 -9.33
C LEU A 173 -1.69 -2.63 -10.56
N LEU A 174 -0.88 -2.66 -11.63
CA LEU A 174 -1.18 -1.92 -12.86
C LEU A 174 -1.92 -2.80 -13.86
N PRO A 175 -2.90 -2.27 -14.61
CA PRO A 175 -3.48 -2.99 -15.72
C PRO A 175 -2.39 -3.28 -16.76
N LEU A 176 -2.21 -4.56 -17.09
CA LEU A 176 -1.26 -4.98 -18.11
C LEU A 176 -1.79 -4.52 -19.48
N ARG A 177 -1.34 -3.36 -19.97
CA ARG A 177 -1.57 -3.00 -21.37
C ARG A 177 -0.70 -3.90 -22.24
N ALA A 178 -1.28 -5.01 -22.71
CA ALA A 178 -0.77 -5.71 -23.88
C ALA A 178 -0.85 -4.74 -25.07
N GLN A 179 0.27 -4.09 -25.40
CA GLN A 179 0.36 -3.37 -26.67
C GLN A 179 0.41 -4.43 -27.77
N THR A 180 -0.70 -4.61 -28.48
CA THR A 180 -0.68 -5.14 -29.84
C THR A 180 0.25 -4.23 -30.65
N ILE A 181 1.30 -4.80 -31.22
CA ILE A 181 2.22 -4.09 -32.11
C ILE A 181 1.44 -3.75 -33.39
N SER A 182 0.76 -2.62 -33.37
CA SER A 182 0.30 -1.95 -34.58
C SER A 182 0.11 -0.47 -34.25
N SER A 183 1.02 0.34 -34.80
CA SER A 183 1.00 1.81 -34.82
C SER A 183 1.66 2.51 -33.63
N ILE A 184 2.99 2.51 -33.65
CA ILE A 184 3.81 3.53 -32.97
C ILE A 184 3.49 4.89 -33.61
N SER A 185 2.65 5.70 -32.97
CA SER A 185 2.81 7.15 -32.90
C SER A 185 1.70 7.74 -32.04
N THR A 186 2.07 8.69 -31.17
CA THR A 186 1.20 9.64 -30.44
C THR A 186 0.79 9.32 -29.00
N LEU A 187 1.70 8.85 -28.13
CA LEU A 187 1.57 9.15 -26.70
C LEU A 187 2.91 9.61 -26.10
N PRO A 188 2.89 10.64 -25.20
CA PRO A 188 4.10 11.12 -24.55
C PRO A 188 4.70 10.01 -23.69
N SER A 189 6.02 9.89 -23.70
CA SER A 189 6.84 8.90 -22.98
C SER A 189 6.59 8.78 -21.46
N SER A 190 5.76 9.65 -20.90
CA SER A 190 5.29 9.65 -19.51
C SER A 190 4.23 8.58 -19.20
N VAL A 191 3.49 8.08 -20.21
CA VAL A 191 2.20 7.37 -19.97
C VAL A 191 2.31 5.82 -19.98
N ASP A 192 3.45 5.24 -20.32
CA ASP A 192 3.61 3.77 -20.40
C ASP A 192 4.54 3.21 -19.30
N PRO A 193 4.01 2.94 -18.09
CA PRO A 193 4.79 2.40 -16.97
C PRO A 193 5.37 1.01 -17.23
N ILE A 194 4.73 0.21 -18.09
CA ILE A 194 5.09 -1.21 -18.32
C ILE A 194 6.23 -1.35 -19.33
N SER A 195 6.26 -0.51 -20.37
CA SER A 195 7.30 -0.57 -21.40
C SER A 195 8.68 -0.23 -20.81
N GLY A 196 8.75 0.82 -19.97
CA GLY A 196 9.97 1.21 -19.27
C GLY A 196 10.47 0.14 -18.28
N LEU A 197 9.55 -0.53 -17.57
CA LEU A 197 9.89 -1.58 -16.61
C LEU A 197 10.38 -2.85 -17.31
N ALA A 198 9.67 -3.33 -18.34
CA ALA A 198 10.05 -4.52 -19.10
C ALA A 198 11.41 -4.34 -19.81
N GLU A 199 11.65 -3.15 -20.36
CA GLU A 199 12.90 -2.86 -21.06
C GLU A 199 14.10 -2.65 -20.12
N ALA A 200 13.87 -2.07 -18.94
CA ALA A 200 14.90 -1.93 -17.92
C ALA A 200 15.22 -3.24 -17.21
N LEU A 201 14.22 -4.12 -17.03
CA LEU A 201 14.40 -5.49 -16.53
C LEU A 201 15.26 -6.34 -17.48
N LYS A 202 15.10 -6.18 -18.80
CA LYS A 202 15.92 -6.88 -19.80
C LYS A 202 17.40 -6.48 -19.79
N ARG A 203 17.73 -5.25 -19.37
CA ARG A 203 19.08 -4.68 -19.57
C ARG A 203 20.02 -4.77 -18.37
N ARG A 204 19.56 -5.10 -17.15
CA ARG A 204 20.37 -4.86 -15.93
C ARG A 204 20.25 -5.89 -14.78
N LEU A 205 19.82 -7.12 -15.02
CA LEU A 205 19.82 -8.14 -13.97
C LEU A 205 21.23 -8.75 -13.74
N PRO A 206 21.72 -8.83 -12.48
CA PRO A 206 22.94 -9.55 -12.16
C PRO A 206 22.73 -11.08 -12.27
N PRO A 207 23.69 -11.83 -12.85
CA PRO A 207 23.48 -13.22 -13.28
C PRO A 207 23.40 -14.27 -12.16
N SER A 208 23.68 -13.94 -10.89
CA SER A 208 23.89 -14.93 -9.83
C SER A 208 22.67 -15.29 -8.97
N HIS A 209 21.51 -14.64 -9.15
CA HIS A 209 20.28 -14.97 -8.39
C HIS A 209 19.07 -15.22 -9.30
N CYS A 210 19.33 -15.59 -10.56
CA CYS A 210 18.31 -16.02 -11.53
C CYS A 210 17.82 -17.45 -11.24
N LEU A 211 17.12 -17.65 -10.14
CA LEU A 211 16.26 -18.82 -9.93
C LEU A 211 14.89 -18.32 -9.47
N LEU A 212 14.15 -17.64 -10.36
CA LEU A 212 12.67 -17.56 -10.39
C LEU A 212 12.23 -16.43 -11.36
N TRP A 213 12.71 -16.46 -12.60
CA TRP A 213 11.96 -15.83 -13.69
C TRP A 213 12.23 -16.57 -14.99
N LYS A 214 11.87 -17.87 -15.00
CA LYS A 214 11.59 -18.53 -16.26
C LYS A 214 10.20 -18.14 -16.70
N SER A 215 10.10 -17.84 -17.98
CA SER A 215 8.89 -17.48 -18.72
C SER A 215 7.69 -18.29 -18.28
N GLU A 216 6.54 -17.60 -18.25
CA GLU A 216 5.23 -18.07 -17.81
C GLU A 216 4.96 -17.82 -16.32
N TYR A 217 3.69 -17.53 -16.02
CA TYR A 217 3.07 -17.32 -14.70
C TYR A 217 2.91 -15.87 -14.21
N HIS A 218 1.66 -15.42 -14.39
CA HIS A 218 0.75 -14.81 -13.41
C HIS A 218 1.40 -14.07 -12.25
N ILE A 219 1.41 -12.75 -12.38
CA ILE A 219 1.53 -11.77 -11.29
C ILE A 219 0.28 -11.94 -10.42
N ILE A 220 0.46 -12.23 -9.13
CA ILE A 220 -0.60 -12.10 -8.11
C ILE A 220 -0.68 -10.63 -7.70
#